data_AF-A0A960V7Z7-F1
#
_entry.id   AF-A0A960V7Z7-F1
#
_cell.length_a   1.000
_cell.length_b   1.000
_cell.length_c   1.000
_cell.angle_alpha   90.00
_cell.angle_beta   90.00
_cell.angle_gamma   90.00
#
_symmetry.space_group_name_H-M   'P 1'
#
loop_
_entity.id
_entity.type
_entity.pdbx_description
1 polymer ?
#
loop_
_entity_poly.entity_id
_entity_poly.type
_entity_poly.pdbx_seq_one_letter_code
_entity_poly.pdbx_strand_id
1 'polypeptide(L)'
;MKRHYDFSPYSYVLNNPIKFIDPNGLFEFPKDQAEKYPKFAEYLKNGVSKIYKDKNIMNALVKYTGYSKKEIKEMLKWGNGPTINVEKLGRSELGKFTKGTTTLRISEDIVNSLESSSSNVNSKAHSFFAAVTILHEFAHFGVDQNYLYPERSTEVGFSFELEAFGQLVGSFEDAAKILNITPEFEVVLPQIEIESQIIINP
;
A
#
# COMPACT_ATOMS: atom_id res chain seq x y z
N MET A 1 35.49 -31.72 40.56
CA MET A 1 35.39 -30.53 41.44
C MET A 1 35.57 -29.29 40.57
N LYS A 2 34.75 -28.23 40.70
CA LYS A 2 34.80 -27.01 39.85
C LYS A 2 35.99 -26.09 40.18
N ARG A 3 36.44 -25.33 39.16
CA ARG A 3 36.78 -23.88 39.14
C ARG A 3 37.31 -23.57 37.72
N HIS A 4 36.54 -22.99 36.80
CA HIS A 4 36.26 -21.55 36.63
C HIS A 4 37.54 -20.71 36.45
N TYR A 5 37.71 -20.21 35.22
CA TYR A 5 38.47 -19.01 34.88
C TYR A 5 37.50 -18.06 34.18
N ASP A 6 37.35 -16.86 34.73
CA ASP A 6 36.53 -15.81 34.14
C ASP A 6 37.27 -15.20 32.94
N PHE A 7 36.57 -15.06 31.82
CA PHE A 7 37.04 -14.27 30.69
C PHE A 7 36.08 -13.09 30.47
N SER A 8 36.50 -11.91 30.92
CA SER A 8 35.94 -10.65 30.44
C SER A 8 36.75 -10.22 29.21
N PRO A 9 36.06 -9.90 28.10
CA PRO A 9 36.53 -8.78 27.31
C PRO A 9 35.39 -7.86 26.89
N TYR A 10 35.48 -6.60 27.29
CA TYR A 10 34.80 -5.52 26.59
C TYR A 10 35.35 -5.36 25.17
N SER A 11 34.45 -4.97 24.25
CA SER A 11 34.75 -4.24 23.02
C SER A 11 35.62 -4.91 21.93
N TYR A 12 34.94 -5.38 20.89
CA TYR A 12 35.25 -4.87 19.54
C TYR A 12 33.99 -4.27 18.90
N VAL A 13 34.01 -2.95 18.73
CA VAL A 13 33.05 -2.22 17.89
C VAL A 13 33.37 -2.46 16.42
N LEU A 14 32.46 -3.11 15.68
CA LEU A 14 32.43 -3.05 14.20
C LEU A 14 31.00 -3.03 13.68
N ASN A 15 30.46 -1.81 13.65
CA ASN A 15 29.52 -1.24 12.69
C ASN A 15 29.03 -2.16 11.54
N ASN A 16 28.11 -3.08 11.84
CA ASN A 16 27.39 -3.86 10.84
C ASN A 16 25.93 -4.01 11.28
N PRO A 17 24.97 -3.28 10.70
CA PRO A 17 23.56 -3.44 11.04
C PRO A 17 23.14 -4.84 10.62
N ILE A 18 22.85 -5.70 11.60
CA ILE A 18 22.44 -7.09 11.37
C ILE A 18 21.20 -7.07 10.46
N LYS A 19 21.41 -7.46 9.20
CA LYS A 19 20.33 -7.80 8.28
C LYS A 19 19.62 -9.01 8.87
N PHE A 20 18.55 -8.76 9.62
CA PHE A 20 17.52 -9.76 9.86
C PHE A 20 16.84 -10.03 8.52
N ILE A 21 17.42 -10.97 7.78
CA ILE A 21 16.80 -11.62 6.64
C ILE A 21 15.60 -12.39 7.21
N ASP A 22 14.40 -12.00 6.80
CA ASP A 22 13.18 -12.71 7.13
C ASP A 22 13.19 -14.09 6.45
N PRO A 23 13.29 -15.21 7.18
CA PRO A 23 13.52 -16.52 6.56
C PRO A 23 12.30 -17.07 5.82
N ASN A 24 11.13 -16.45 5.93
CA ASN A 24 9.85 -17.05 5.53
C ASN A 24 9.22 -16.42 4.28
N GLY A 25 9.98 -15.64 3.49
CA GLY A 25 9.49 -15.06 2.23
C GLY A 25 8.39 -14.04 2.47
N LEU A 26 8.65 -13.19 3.48
CA LEU A 26 7.73 -12.33 4.23
C LEU A 26 6.99 -11.23 3.41
N PHE A 27 6.43 -11.50 2.21
CA PHE A 27 5.68 -10.58 1.28
C PHE A 27 6.28 -9.20 1.26
N GLU A 28 7.24 -9.09 0.37
CA GLU A 28 8.27 -8.09 0.44
C GLU A 28 7.69 -6.72 0.09
N PHE A 29 7.27 -6.00 1.13
CA PHE A 29 7.41 -4.55 1.13
C PHE A 29 8.83 -4.26 1.62
N PRO A 30 9.75 -3.77 0.74
CA PRO A 30 11.16 -3.65 1.08
C PRO A 30 11.37 -2.83 2.35
N LYS A 31 12.30 -3.24 3.22
CA LYS A 31 12.46 -2.64 4.55
C LYS A 31 12.70 -1.12 4.48
N ASP A 32 13.50 -0.68 3.52
CA ASP A 32 13.76 0.73 3.20
C ASP A 32 12.49 1.50 2.81
N GLN A 33 11.55 0.84 2.13
CA GLN A 33 10.23 1.40 1.81
C GLN A 33 9.29 1.36 3.01
N ALA A 34 9.34 0.33 3.85
CA ALA A 34 8.59 0.29 5.11
C ALA A 34 9.02 1.39 6.10
N GLU A 35 10.31 1.73 6.11
CA GLU A 35 10.87 2.87 6.88
C GLU A 35 10.52 4.23 6.24
N LYS A 36 10.43 4.32 4.91
CA LYS A 36 10.06 5.54 4.17
C LYS A 36 8.54 5.83 4.17
N TYR A 37 7.71 4.79 4.18
CA TYR A 37 6.25 4.88 4.05
C TYR A 37 5.53 4.16 5.22
N PRO A 38 5.63 4.70 6.45
CA PRO A 38 5.15 4.02 7.65
C PRO A 38 3.63 3.87 7.73
N LYS A 39 2.82 4.85 7.30
CA LYS A 39 1.35 4.73 7.32
C LYS A 39 0.88 3.67 6.33
N PHE A 40 1.51 3.60 5.15
CA PHE A 40 1.24 2.60 4.14
C PHE A 40 1.62 1.19 4.61
N ALA A 41 2.81 1.02 5.21
CA ALA A 41 3.23 -0.25 5.79
C ALA A 41 2.29 -0.70 6.93
N GLU A 42 1.89 0.21 7.82
CA GLU A 42 0.92 -0.09 8.88
C GLU A 42 -0.44 -0.51 8.30
N TYR A 43 -0.92 0.20 7.27
CA TYR A 43 -2.19 -0.11 6.63
C TYR A 43 -2.17 -1.44 5.88
N LEU A 44 -1.09 -1.77 5.16
CA LEU A 44 -0.92 -3.10 4.57
C LEU A 44 -0.91 -4.19 5.65
N LYS A 45 -0.26 -3.92 6.79
CA LYS A 45 -0.16 -4.89 7.90
C LYS A 45 -1.50 -5.16 8.59
N ASN A 46 -2.29 -4.12 8.83
CA ASN A 46 -3.49 -4.19 9.68
C ASN A 46 -4.81 -4.09 8.89
N GLY A 47 -4.82 -3.29 7.83
CA GLY A 47 -5.99 -2.91 7.03
C GLY A 47 -6.45 -3.97 6.04
N VAL A 48 -5.54 -4.74 5.45
CA VAL A 48 -5.87 -5.82 4.48
C VAL A 48 -6.80 -6.88 5.08
N SER A 49 -6.81 -7.02 6.42
CA SER A 49 -7.78 -7.86 7.15
C SER A 49 -9.26 -7.49 6.95
N LYS A 50 -9.54 -6.28 6.43
CA LYS A 50 -10.89 -5.80 6.11
C LYS A 50 -11.33 -6.25 4.72
N ILE A 51 -10.39 -6.38 3.79
CA ILE A 51 -10.63 -6.71 2.37
C ILE A 51 -11.30 -8.08 2.24
N TYR A 52 -10.77 -9.12 2.91
CA TYR A 52 -11.34 -10.47 2.85
C TYR A 52 -12.62 -10.69 3.68
N LYS A 53 -13.10 -9.66 4.40
CA LYS A 53 -14.40 -9.69 5.10
C LYS A 53 -15.53 -9.25 4.19
N ASP A 54 -15.24 -8.38 3.22
CA ASP A 54 -16.19 -8.02 2.18
C ASP A 54 -16.40 -9.20 1.22
N LYS A 55 -17.67 -9.53 0.96
CA LYS A 55 -18.04 -10.65 0.09
C LYS A 55 -17.92 -10.30 -1.38
N ASN A 56 -18.18 -9.06 -1.77
CA ASN A 56 -18.12 -8.60 -3.16
C ASN A 56 -16.66 -8.56 -3.59
N ILE A 57 -15.80 -7.90 -2.82
CA ILE A 57 -14.35 -7.85 -3.10
C ILE A 57 -13.76 -9.26 -3.16
N MET A 58 -14.05 -10.12 -2.17
CA MET A 58 -13.54 -11.50 -2.15
C MET A 58 -14.08 -12.36 -3.31
N ASN A 59 -15.33 -12.18 -3.73
CA ASN A 59 -15.87 -12.91 -4.89
C ASN A 59 -15.22 -12.43 -6.20
N ALA A 60 -15.09 -11.12 -6.38
CA ALA A 60 -14.42 -10.53 -7.55
C ALA A 60 -12.96 -10.99 -7.63
N LEU A 61 -12.22 -10.98 -6.50
CA LEU A 61 -10.85 -11.52 -6.46
C LEU A 61 -10.79 -12.99 -6.87
N VAL A 62 -11.69 -13.87 -6.39
CA VAL A 62 -11.74 -15.27 -6.86
C VAL A 62 -11.93 -15.35 -8.37
N LYS A 63 -12.91 -14.62 -8.90
CA LYS A 63 -13.26 -14.62 -10.33
C LYS A 63 -12.12 -14.13 -11.22
N TYR A 64 -11.47 -13.04 -10.81
CA TYR A 64 -10.49 -12.32 -11.64
C TYR A 64 -9.03 -12.71 -11.37
N THR A 65 -8.73 -13.45 -10.30
CA THR A 65 -7.40 -14.03 -10.07
C THR A 65 -7.31 -15.51 -10.41
N GLY A 66 -8.43 -16.25 -10.37
CA GLY A 66 -8.46 -17.71 -10.46
C GLY A 66 -8.15 -18.45 -9.15
N TYR A 67 -7.67 -17.74 -8.11
CA TYR A 67 -7.37 -18.34 -6.81
C TYR A 67 -8.63 -18.59 -5.97
N SER A 68 -8.59 -19.60 -5.11
CA SER A 68 -9.65 -19.81 -4.11
C SER A 68 -9.63 -18.75 -3.02
N LYS A 69 -10.75 -18.61 -2.29
CA LYS A 69 -10.85 -17.73 -1.11
C LYS A 69 -9.84 -18.06 -0.01
N LYS A 70 -9.30 -19.28 0.02
CA LYS A 70 -8.26 -19.67 0.97
C LYS A 70 -6.90 -19.15 0.50
N GLU A 71 -6.55 -19.41 -0.76
CA GLU A 71 -5.29 -18.91 -1.36
C GLU A 71 -5.24 -17.38 -1.30
N ILE A 72 -6.28 -16.67 -1.72
CA ILE A 72 -6.34 -15.20 -1.61
C ILE A 72 -6.15 -14.72 -0.16
N LYS A 73 -6.73 -15.41 0.83
CA LYS A 73 -6.56 -15.05 2.25
C LYS A 73 -5.16 -15.29 2.77
N GLU A 74 -4.48 -16.34 2.29
CA GLU A 74 -3.06 -16.53 2.57
C GLU A 74 -2.29 -15.41 1.85
N MET A 75 -2.43 -15.29 0.53
CA MET A 75 -1.80 -14.32 -0.38
C MET A 75 -2.16 -12.83 -0.16
N LEU A 76 -2.84 -12.51 0.94
CA LEU A 76 -3.13 -11.15 1.40
C LEU A 76 -2.79 -10.94 2.88
N LYS A 77 -2.25 -11.93 3.60
CA LYS A 77 -1.66 -11.67 4.92
C LYS A 77 -0.46 -10.75 4.75
N TRP A 78 -0.18 -9.86 5.70
CA TRP A 78 1.16 -9.29 5.79
C TRP A 78 2.14 -10.44 5.83
N GLY A 79 2.93 -10.54 4.79
CA GLY A 79 3.87 -11.61 4.66
C GLY A 79 3.62 -12.68 3.61
N ASN A 80 2.44 -12.82 3.01
CA ASN A 80 2.27 -13.86 1.98
C ASN A 80 1.69 -13.27 0.70
N GLY A 81 2.45 -13.25 -0.40
CA GLY A 81 2.01 -12.63 -1.66
C GLY A 81 3.15 -12.07 -2.54
N PRO A 82 2.80 -11.46 -3.69
CA PRO A 82 3.75 -10.81 -4.59
C PRO A 82 4.36 -9.52 -3.98
N THR A 83 5.65 -9.29 -4.15
CA THR A 83 6.40 -8.09 -3.71
C THR A 83 5.67 -6.79 -4.09
N ILE A 84 5.46 -5.87 -3.15
CA ILE A 84 4.94 -4.52 -3.45
C ILE A 84 6.12 -3.56 -3.58
N ASN A 85 6.23 -2.87 -4.71
CA ASN A 85 7.26 -1.86 -4.95
C ASN A 85 6.64 -0.47 -5.15
N VAL A 86 7.02 0.49 -4.32
CA VAL A 86 6.66 1.91 -4.49
C VAL A 86 7.73 2.56 -5.35
N GLU A 87 7.35 3.03 -6.53
CA GLU A 87 8.26 3.66 -7.48
C GLU A 87 7.59 4.83 -8.22
N LYS A 88 8.40 5.66 -8.88
CA LYS A 88 7.88 6.72 -9.76
C LYS A 88 7.41 6.11 -11.07
N LEU A 89 6.09 6.01 -11.23
CA LEU A 89 5.44 5.56 -12.47
C LEU A 89 5.15 6.77 -13.39
N GLY A 90 4.61 6.51 -14.59
CA GLY A 90 4.13 7.58 -15.47
C GLY A 90 2.98 8.38 -14.82
N ARG A 91 2.78 9.65 -15.25
CA ARG A 91 1.76 10.59 -14.69
C ARG A 91 0.32 10.08 -14.62
N SER A 92 0.00 8.97 -15.29
CA SER A 92 -1.34 8.37 -15.34
C SER A 92 -1.33 6.88 -14.98
N GLU A 93 -0.18 6.34 -14.55
CA GLU A 93 -0.04 4.97 -14.06
C GLU A 93 -0.19 4.98 -12.54
N LEU A 94 -1.34 4.51 -12.03
CA LEU A 94 -1.59 4.39 -10.59
C LEU A 94 -0.83 3.18 -10.00
N GLY A 95 -0.89 2.06 -10.72
CA GLY A 95 -0.15 0.82 -10.44
C GLY A 95 0.41 0.22 -11.72
N LYS A 96 1.22 -0.84 -11.57
CA LYS A 96 1.75 -1.60 -12.71
C LYS A 96 2.25 -3.01 -12.36
N PHE A 97 1.56 -4.02 -12.87
CA PHE A 97 2.06 -5.39 -12.95
C PHE A 97 2.90 -5.62 -14.23
N THR A 98 3.76 -6.64 -14.23
CA THR A 98 4.47 -7.11 -15.42
C THR A 98 4.44 -8.62 -15.48
N LYS A 99 3.95 -9.17 -16.60
CA LYS A 99 3.82 -10.62 -16.82
C LYS A 99 5.14 -11.35 -16.60
N GLY A 100 5.08 -12.53 -15.98
CA GLY A 100 6.25 -13.31 -15.60
C GLY A 100 7.07 -12.74 -14.43
N THR A 101 6.54 -11.73 -13.72
CA THR A 101 7.15 -11.22 -12.47
C THR A 101 6.25 -11.48 -11.28
N THR A 102 6.80 -11.37 -10.08
CA THR A 102 6.07 -11.45 -8.80
C THR A 102 5.95 -10.08 -8.13
N THR A 103 6.02 -8.99 -8.88
CA THR A 103 6.07 -7.61 -8.34
C THR A 103 4.87 -6.79 -8.78
N LEU A 104 4.13 -6.27 -7.80
CA LEU A 104 3.09 -5.27 -8.00
C LEU A 104 3.71 -3.90 -7.74
N ARG A 105 3.68 -3.00 -8.73
CA ARG A 105 4.15 -1.61 -8.54
C ARG A 105 2.99 -0.71 -8.19
N ILE A 106 3.22 0.26 -7.33
CA ILE A 106 2.30 1.35 -7.02
C ILE A 106 3.03 2.69 -7.14
N SER A 107 2.32 3.71 -7.64
CA SER A 107 2.88 5.04 -7.78
C SER A 107 3.25 5.66 -6.43
N GLU A 108 4.47 6.19 -6.35
CA GLU A 108 4.97 6.98 -5.22
C GLU A 108 4.04 8.14 -4.88
N ASP A 109 3.31 8.73 -5.83
CA ASP A 109 2.40 9.85 -5.58
C ASP A 109 1.17 9.44 -4.74
N ILE A 110 0.64 8.23 -4.94
CA ILE A 110 -0.47 7.68 -4.15
C ILE A 110 -0.03 7.46 -2.70
N VAL A 111 1.14 6.85 -2.53
CA VAL A 111 1.68 6.53 -1.22
C VAL A 111 2.11 7.79 -0.47
N ASN A 112 2.74 8.76 -1.15
CA ASN A 112 3.05 10.06 -0.56
C ASN A 112 1.78 10.81 -0.11
N SER A 113 0.67 10.69 -0.84
CA SER A 113 -0.61 11.28 -0.44
C SER A 113 -1.20 10.63 0.82
N LEU A 114 -0.98 9.32 1.01
CA LEU A 114 -1.29 8.66 2.28
C LEU A 114 -0.36 9.14 3.40
N GLU A 115 0.95 9.17 3.18
CA GLU A 115 1.93 9.61 4.19
C GLU A 115 1.71 11.08 4.61
N SER A 116 1.38 11.98 3.68
CA SER A 116 1.11 13.40 3.98
C SER A 116 -0.26 13.64 4.63
N SER A 117 -1.22 12.73 4.50
CA SER A 117 -2.58 12.93 5.01
C SER A 117 -2.60 13.23 6.52
N SER A 118 -3.13 14.40 6.88
CA SER A 118 -3.14 14.96 8.24
C SER A 118 -4.29 14.42 9.10
N SER A 119 -5.42 14.08 8.49
CA SER A 119 -6.64 13.69 9.19
C SER A 119 -7.01 12.21 9.01
N ASN A 120 -7.63 11.65 10.06
CA ASN A 120 -8.12 10.26 10.08
C ASN A 120 -9.15 9.94 8.99
N VAL A 121 -9.79 10.94 8.40
CA VAL A 121 -10.76 10.77 7.30
C VAL A 121 -10.00 10.64 5.98
N ASN A 122 -9.11 11.58 5.69
CA ASN A 122 -8.30 11.56 4.47
C ASN A 122 -7.36 10.34 4.45
N SER A 123 -6.72 10.00 5.58
CA SER A 123 -5.90 8.79 5.68
C SER A 123 -6.67 7.51 5.34
N LYS A 124 -7.96 7.41 5.69
CA LYS A 124 -8.79 6.24 5.33
C LYS A 124 -9.04 6.15 3.82
N ALA A 125 -9.38 7.26 3.16
CA ALA A 125 -9.59 7.26 1.71
C ALA A 125 -8.30 7.03 0.93
N HIS A 126 -7.17 7.67 1.30
CA HIS A 126 -5.87 7.37 0.67
C HIS A 126 -5.43 5.92 0.91
N SER A 127 -5.64 5.38 2.11
CA SER A 127 -5.35 3.96 2.40
C SER A 127 -6.20 3.02 1.54
N PHE A 128 -7.50 3.30 1.44
CA PHE A 128 -8.41 2.51 0.62
C PHE A 128 -8.05 2.60 -0.87
N PHE A 129 -7.77 3.79 -1.39
CA PHE A 129 -7.32 4.00 -2.76
C PHE A 129 -6.05 3.19 -3.07
N ALA A 130 -5.03 3.28 -2.22
CA ALA A 130 -3.80 2.50 -2.37
C ALA A 130 -4.05 0.98 -2.31
N ALA A 131 -4.97 0.50 -1.45
CA ALA A 131 -5.39 -0.90 -1.46
C ALA A 131 -6.08 -1.31 -2.77
N VAL A 132 -6.99 -0.50 -3.30
CA VAL A 132 -7.67 -0.83 -4.56
C VAL A 132 -6.68 -0.93 -5.72
N THR A 133 -5.72 0.01 -5.81
CA THR A 133 -4.63 -0.07 -6.79
C THR A 133 -3.81 -1.36 -6.66
N ILE A 134 -3.49 -1.81 -5.44
CA ILE A 134 -2.76 -3.08 -5.25
C ILE A 134 -3.64 -4.28 -5.64
N LEU A 135 -4.93 -4.27 -5.34
CA LEU A 135 -5.85 -5.35 -5.73
C LEU A 135 -6.08 -5.40 -7.24
N HIS A 136 -6.07 -4.24 -7.92
CA HIS A 136 -6.06 -4.14 -9.38
C HIS A 136 -4.85 -4.88 -9.97
N GLU A 137 -3.64 -4.57 -9.51
CA GLU A 137 -2.43 -5.28 -9.96
C GLU A 137 -2.40 -6.76 -9.54
N PHE A 138 -2.97 -7.09 -8.38
CA PHE A 138 -3.11 -8.47 -7.92
C PHE A 138 -4.05 -9.29 -8.82
N ALA A 139 -5.07 -8.68 -9.42
CA ALA A 139 -5.92 -9.33 -10.42
C ALA A 139 -5.10 -9.70 -11.67
N HIS A 140 -4.31 -8.77 -12.21
CA HIS A 140 -3.39 -9.05 -13.32
C HIS A 140 -2.38 -10.16 -13.00
N PHE A 141 -1.79 -10.12 -11.80
CA PHE A 141 -0.89 -11.16 -11.32
C PHE A 141 -1.59 -12.54 -11.24
N GLY A 142 -2.81 -12.59 -10.69
CA GLY A 142 -3.59 -13.84 -10.63
C GLY A 142 -3.88 -14.43 -12.01
N VAL A 143 -4.30 -13.59 -12.97
CA VAL A 143 -4.48 -13.98 -14.38
C VAL A 143 -3.21 -14.59 -14.97
N ASP A 144 -2.06 -13.96 -14.74
CA ASP A 144 -0.76 -14.39 -15.26
C ASP A 144 -0.31 -15.74 -14.65
N GLN A 145 -0.44 -15.90 -13.33
CA GLN A 145 -0.03 -17.13 -12.64
C GLN A 145 -0.96 -18.33 -12.90
N ASN A 146 -2.28 -18.10 -13.03
CA ASN A 146 -3.25 -19.17 -13.29
C ASN A 146 -3.51 -19.40 -14.80
N TYR A 147 -2.70 -18.80 -15.68
CA TYR A 147 -2.84 -18.88 -17.14
C TYR A 147 -4.27 -18.60 -17.63
N LEU A 148 -4.95 -17.66 -16.96
CA LEU A 148 -6.23 -17.19 -17.44
C LEU A 148 -5.99 -16.34 -18.69
N TYR A 149 -6.66 -16.69 -19.78
CA TYR A 149 -6.65 -15.89 -21.00
C TYR A 149 -8.03 -15.26 -21.16
N PRO A 150 -8.35 -14.17 -20.41
CA PRO A 150 -9.54 -13.39 -20.70
C PRO A 150 -9.47 -12.88 -22.15
N GLU A 151 -10.63 -12.61 -22.77
CA GLU A 151 -10.64 -12.11 -24.15
C GLU A 151 -9.76 -10.86 -24.26
N ARG A 152 -8.89 -10.86 -25.29
CA ARG A 152 -7.61 -10.12 -25.35
C ARG A 152 -7.68 -8.59 -25.22
N SER A 153 -8.88 -8.02 -25.12
CA SER A 153 -9.16 -6.58 -24.94
C SER A 153 -9.60 -6.20 -23.52
N THR A 154 -9.79 -7.17 -22.61
CA THR A 154 -10.37 -6.89 -21.28
C THR A 154 -9.29 -6.47 -20.29
N GLU A 155 -9.38 -5.23 -19.82
CA GLU A 155 -8.63 -4.75 -18.66
C GLU A 155 -9.20 -5.44 -17.40
N VAL A 156 -8.41 -6.32 -16.78
CA VAL A 156 -8.91 -7.21 -15.71
C VAL A 156 -9.01 -6.52 -14.35
N GLY A 157 -8.16 -5.54 -14.06
CA GLY A 157 -8.23 -4.78 -12.81
C GLY A 157 -9.46 -3.89 -12.75
N PHE A 158 -9.80 -3.20 -13.85
CA PHE A 158 -11.07 -2.48 -14.02
C PHE A 158 -12.28 -3.42 -13.96
N SER A 159 -12.17 -4.63 -14.51
CA SER A 159 -13.23 -5.63 -14.40
C SER A 159 -13.44 -6.10 -12.95
N PHE A 160 -12.34 -6.26 -12.20
CA PHE A 160 -12.37 -6.51 -10.76
C PHE A 160 -13.01 -5.34 -10.00
N GLU A 161 -12.62 -4.09 -10.26
CA GLU A 161 -13.16 -2.90 -9.60
C GLU A 161 -14.67 -2.74 -9.82
N LEU A 162 -15.14 -2.91 -11.07
CA LEU A 162 -16.56 -2.84 -11.40
C LEU A 162 -17.40 -3.90 -10.66
N GLU A 163 -16.89 -5.11 -10.48
CA GLU A 163 -17.60 -6.16 -9.72
C GLU A 163 -17.48 -6.00 -8.19
N ALA A 164 -16.33 -5.52 -7.71
CA ALA A 164 -16.07 -5.34 -6.28
C ALA A 164 -16.77 -4.10 -5.70
N PHE A 165 -16.81 -3.00 -6.45
CA PHE A 165 -17.22 -1.67 -5.97
C PHE A 165 -18.38 -1.04 -6.77
N GLY A 166 -18.76 -1.61 -7.92
CA GLY A 166 -19.80 -1.06 -8.80
C GLY A 166 -19.33 0.11 -9.68
N GLN A 167 -18.08 0.55 -9.54
CA GLN A 167 -17.46 1.64 -10.32
C GLN A 167 -15.95 1.45 -10.38
N LEU A 168 -15.29 2.16 -11.31
CA LEU A 168 -13.83 2.31 -11.32
C LEU A 168 -13.38 3.23 -10.18
N VAL A 169 -12.19 2.98 -9.65
CA VAL A 169 -11.59 3.74 -8.54
C VAL A 169 -10.30 4.38 -9.03
N GLY A 170 -10.44 5.38 -9.91
CA GLY A 170 -9.31 6.09 -10.52
C GLY A 170 -8.79 7.28 -9.71
N SER A 171 -9.45 7.63 -8.59
CA SER A 171 -9.14 8.83 -7.82
C SER A 171 -9.39 8.67 -6.31
N PHE A 172 -8.83 9.60 -5.54
CA PHE A 172 -9.11 9.75 -4.11
C PHE A 172 -10.60 10.08 -3.86
N GLU A 173 -11.22 10.87 -4.74
CA GLU A 173 -12.64 11.22 -4.66
C GLU A 173 -13.53 9.99 -4.84
N ASP A 174 -13.19 9.07 -5.74
CA ASP A 174 -13.94 7.82 -5.94
C ASP A 174 -13.77 6.87 -4.75
N ALA A 175 -12.57 6.80 -4.17
CA ALA A 175 -12.32 6.10 -2.92
C ALA A 175 -13.14 6.68 -1.75
N ALA A 176 -13.22 8.01 -1.63
CA ALA A 176 -14.02 8.67 -0.59
C ALA A 176 -15.53 8.43 -0.76
N LYS A 177 -16.04 8.46 -2.01
CA LYS A 177 -17.43 8.11 -2.34
C LYS A 177 -17.77 6.68 -1.91
N ILE A 178 -16.92 5.70 -2.21
CA ILE A 178 -17.14 4.28 -1.84
C ILE A 178 -17.17 4.09 -0.33
N LEU A 179 -16.28 4.78 0.39
CA LEU A 179 -16.28 4.76 1.86
C LEU A 179 -17.44 5.56 2.49
N ASN A 180 -18.23 6.28 1.68
CA ASN A 180 -19.26 7.21 2.11
C ASN A 180 -18.73 8.24 3.14
N ILE A 181 -17.56 8.82 2.86
CA ILE A 181 -16.94 9.87 3.67
C ILE A 181 -16.82 11.17 2.88
N THR A 182 -17.03 12.30 3.55
CA THR A 182 -16.74 13.62 3.00
C THR A 182 -15.26 13.92 3.24
N PRO A 183 -14.44 14.18 2.20
CA PRO A 183 -13.06 14.61 2.38
C PRO A 183 -12.97 15.91 3.16
N GLU A 184 -11.98 16.01 4.04
CA GLU A 184 -11.63 17.26 4.71
C GLU A 184 -10.65 18.00 3.81
N PHE A 185 -11.14 18.95 3.02
CA PHE A 185 -10.29 19.84 2.23
C PHE A 185 -9.54 20.78 3.18
N GLU A 186 -8.21 20.69 3.23
CA GLU A 186 -7.40 21.65 3.96
C GLU A 186 -7.52 23.03 3.31
N VAL A 187 -8.22 23.94 3.98
CA VAL A 187 -8.26 25.34 3.60
C VAL A 187 -6.88 25.93 3.88
N VAL A 188 -6.04 26.01 2.84
CA VAL A 188 -4.81 26.80 2.87
C VAL A 188 -5.22 28.28 2.96
N LEU A 189 -5.43 28.76 4.18
CA LEU A 189 -5.61 30.17 4.45
C LEU A 189 -4.32 30.88 4.04
N PRO A 190 -4.38 31.89 3.15
CA PRO A 190 -3.20 32.67 2.82
C PRO A 190 -2.67 33.32 4.11
N GLN A 191 -1.38 33.16 4.36
CA GLN A 191 -0.68 33.87 5.43
C GLN A 191 -0.71 35.37 5.09
N ILE A 192 -1.66 36.10 5.67
CA ILE A 192 -1.67 37.56 5.61
C ILE A 192 -0.60 38.02 6.59
N GLU A 193 0.59 38.34 6.07
CA GLU A 193 1.60 39.07 6.84
C GLU A 193 1.06 40.47 7.14
N ILE A 194 0.56 40.66 8.37
CA ILE A 194 0.17 41.97 8.86
C ILE A 194 1.45 42.71 9.25
N GLU A 195 2.07 43.40 8.30
CA GLU A 195 3.14 44.35 8.62
C GLU A 195 2.58 45.45 9.54
N SER A 196 2.87 45.35 10.83
CA SER A 196 2.50 46.37 11.81
C SER A 196 3.39 47.60 11.64
N GLN A 197 3.02 48.51 10.75
CA GLN A 197 3.63 49.84 10.69
C GLN A 197 3.22 50.64 11.94
N ILE A 198 4.06 50.58 12.96
CA ILE A 198 3.97 51.41 14.15
C ILE A 198 4.42 52.82 13.76
N ILE A 199 3.46 53.68 13.38
CA ILE A 199 3.70 55.12 13.24
C ILE A 199 3.62 55.74 14.64
N ILE A 200 4.77 55.93 15.29
CA ILE A 200 4.89 56.88 16.39
C ILE A 200 5.34 58.21 15.80
N ASN A 201 4.54 59.26 15.97
CA ASN A 201 5.00 60.64 15.85
C ASN A 201 4.37 61.46 16.98
N PRO A 202 5.16 62.25 17.73
CA PRO A 202 4.67 63.25 18.68
C PRO A 202 4.20 64.55 17.98
#